data_AF-A0A7S3DR39-F1
#
_entry.id   AF-A0A7S3DR39-F1
#
_cell.length_a   1.000
_cell.length_b   1.000
_cell.length_c   1.000
_cell.angle_alpha   90.00
_cell.angle_beta   90.00
_cell.angle_gamma   90.00
#
_symmetry.space_group_name_H-M   'P 1'
#
loop_
_entity.id
_entity.type
_entity.pdbx_description
1 polymer ?
#
loop_
_entity_poly.entity_id
_entity_poly.type
_entity_poly.pdbx_seq_one_letter_code
_entity_poly.pdbx_strand_id
1 'polypeptide(L)'
;TGAAAGDHSITEKVSKQVSCDHVILPEHVLTMNCHKIPKRRVLRRISILRGKPLVKSPEEQQRLAVIIPPNKTTNHSYTVHGLLLDESVNVAPHLSVKEPRIGCSVLHLSTVVDANADGDVEDDSVLKTALEVVLNQNIDTNANNDDTSQEIFHITFSIPLPDEDQNATDSSLATPKGLHLVRRSAPGLVLDTAFEQAKGIFGKICPSKEFLVLDQEIDTMVKERFGDRTDEDDDEKRVLESAMDMIEKEQDEVKDDKSGAEESQKTTDTAEEPSA
;
A
#
# COMPACT_ATOMS: atom_id res chain seq x y z
N THR A 1 17.00 27.22 52.35
CA THR A 1 17.80 26.87 51.17
C THR A 1 17.74 25.37 50.99
N GLY A 2 16.81 24.91 50.16
CA GLY A 2 16.60 23.49 49.87
C GLY A 2 17.58 23.00 48.81
N ALA A 3 18.13 21.81 49.02
CA ALA A 3 18.83 21.04 48.01
C ALA A 3 18.20 19.64 48.03
N ALA A 4 17.22 19.43 47.16
CA ALA A 4 16.75 18.10 46.82
C ALA A 4 17.78 17.51 45.85
N ALA A 5 18.55 16.52 46.31
CA ALA A 5 19.35 15.69 45.43
C ALA A 5 18.39 14.78 44.65
N GLY A 6 18.16 15.14 43.39
CA GLY A 6 17.45 14.29 42.44
C GLY A 6 18.32 13.09 42.10
N ASP A 7 17.89 11.92 42.55
CA ASP A 7 18.48 10.63 42.24
C ASP A 7 18.14 10.28 40.78
N HIS A 8 18.99 10.72 39.84
CA HIS A 8 18.90 10.34 38.44
C HIS A 8 19.44 8.92 38.27
N SER A 9 18.57 7.94 38.51
CA SER A 9 18.77 6.56 38.07
C SER A 9 18.88 6.54 36.54
N ILE A 10 20.12 6.51 36.05
CA ILE A 10 20.44 6.19 34.66
C ILE A 10 20.07 4.73 34.49
N THR A 11 18.96 4.47 33.81
CA THR A 11 18.56 3.12 33.42
C THR A 11 19.63 2.57 32.46
N GLU A 12 20.50 1.70 32.97
CA GLU A 12 21.40 0.91 32.14
C GLU A 12 20.58 0.19 31.06
N LYS A 13 20.86 0.50 29.80
CA LYS A 13 20.29 -0.25 28.68
C LYS A 13 20.83 -1.68 28.76
N VAL A 14 20.05 -2.59 29.32
CA VAL A 14 20.36 -4.02 29.33
C VAL A 14 20.36 -4.50 27.87
N SER A 15 21.55 -4.73 27.32
CA SER A 15 21.73 -5.33 26.00
C SER A 15 21.26 -6.79 26.06
N LYS A 16 20.30 -7.17 25.21
CA LYS A 16 19.89 -8.56 25.04
C LYS A 16 20.64 -9.18 23.88
N GLN A 17 21.23 -10.37 24.10
CA GLN A 17 21.89 -11.15 23.07
C GLN A 17 21.00 -12.32 22.66
N VAL A 18 20.83 -12.52 21.35
CA VAL A 18 20.07 -13.65 20.78
C VAL A 18 21.04 -14.47 19.92
N SER A 19 21.12 -15.78 20.17
CA SER A 19 21.95 -16.70 19.39
C SER A 19 21.12 -17.39 18.30
N CYS A 20 21.65 -17.48 17.09
CA CYS A 20 20.99 -18.11 15.95
C CYS A 20 22.01 -18.60 14.91
N ASP A 21 21.64 -19.65 14.16
CA ASP A 21 22.49 -20.23 13.11
C ASP A 21 22.42 -19.47 11.78
N HIS A 22 21.29 -18.80 11.56
CA HIS A 22 21.01 -18.04 10.34
C HIS A 22 20.40 -16.69 10.68
N VAL A 23 20.87 -15.65 9.99
CA VAL A 23 20.35 -14.30 10.05
C VAL A 23 20.08 -13.81 8.64
N ILE A 24 18.87 -13.34 8.39
CA ILE A 24 18.48 -12.75 7.11
C ILE A 24 18.29 -11.25 7.33
N LEU A 25 19.02 -10.41 6.60
CA LEU A 25 18.93 -8.95 6.72
C LEU A 25 18.79 -8.30 5.35
N PRO A 26 18.04 -7.21 5.23
CA PRO A 26 18.18 -6.33 4.08
C PRO A 26 19.61 -5.78 4.01
N GLU A 27 20.21 -5.80 2.81
CA GLU A 27 21.61 -5.39 2.60
C GLU A 27 21.89 -3.97 3.12
N HIS A 28 20.92 -3.05 2.98
CA HIS A 28 21.04 -1.66 3.41
C HIS A 28 21.25 -1.48 4.92
N VAL A 29 20.94 -2.50 5.75
CA VAL A 29 21.17 -2.45 7.20
C VAL A 29 22.67 -2.50 7.52
N LEU A 30 23.48 -3.15 6.67
CA LEU A 30 24.92 -3.29 6.89
C LEU A 30 25.74 -2.21 6.19
N THR A 31 25.20 -1.60 5.14
CA THR A 31 25.93 -0.60 4.33
C THR A 31 25.92 0.80 4.92
N MET A 32 25.25 1.04 6.05
CA MET A 32 25.19 2.37 6.69
C MET A 32 26.58 2.94 7.09
N ASN A 33 27.61 2.09 7.16
CA ASN A 33 28.98 2.50 7.46
C ASN A 33 29.95 2.42 6.26
N CYS A 34 29.48 2.05 5.07
CA CYS A 34 30.32 1.95 3.87
C CYS A 34 30.33 3.29 3.11
N HIS A 35 31.49 3.90 2.95
CA HIS A 35 31.67 5.23 2.33
C HIS A 35 31.39 5.29 0.81
N LYS A 36 30.84 4.24 0.22
CA LYS A 36 30.42 4.25 -1.18
C LYS A 36 28.95 4.66 -1.26
N ILE A 37 28.74 5.93 -1.55
CA ILE A 37 27.41 6.44 -1.91
C ILE A 37 26.97 5.73 -3.20
N PRO A 38 25.83 5.03 -3.20
CA PRO A 38 25.36 4.32 -4.38
C PRO A 38 25.04 5.32 -5.48
N LYS A 39 25.51 5.03 -6.70
CA LYS A 39 25.36 5.93 -7.85
C LYS A 39 23.94 5.94 -8.41
N ARG A 40 23.16 4.89 -8.14
CA ARG A 40 21.79 4.73 -8.64
C ARG A 40 20.80 4.71 -7.50
N ARG A 41 19.61 5.24 -7.76
CA ARG A 41 18.50 5.29 -6.82
C ARG A 41 17.20 4.97 -7.52
N VAL A 42 16.25 4.42 -6.76
CA VAL A 42 14.86 4.28 -7.18
C VAL A 42 14.12 5.53 -6.74
N LEU A 43 13.73 6.37 -7.68
CA LEU A 43 12.86 7.51 -7.43
C LEU A 43 11.40 7.04 -7.47
N ARG A 44 10.62 7.40 -6.45
CA ARG A 44 9.21 7.05 -6.33
C ARG A 44 8.37 8.30 -6.10
N ARG A 45 7.22 8.35 -6.76
CA ARG A 45 6.18 9.35 -6.56
C ARG A 45 4.87 8.63 -6.30
N ILE A 46 4.21 8.96 -5.20
CA ILE A 46 2.86 8.50 -4.89
C ILE A 46 1.97 9.72 -4.97
N SER A 47 1.02 9.71 -5.91
CA SER A 47 0.06 10.78 -6.15
C SER A 47 -1.34 10.29 -5.82
N ILE A 48 -2.10 11.12 -5.11
CA ILE A 48 -3.55 10.95 -4.95
C ILE A 48 -4.20 11.86 -5.97
N LEU A 49 -5.03 11.27 -6.82
CA LEU A 49 -5.77 11.92 -7.87
C LEU A 49 -7.25 11.95 -7.50
N ARG A 50 -7.88 13.10 -7.68
CA ARG A 50 -9.33 13.21 -7.75
C ARG A 50 -9.76 12.73 -9.14
N GLY A 51 -10.66 11.77 -9.20
CA GLY A 51 -11.13 11.14 -10.43
C GLY A 51 -10.31 9.92 -10.89
N LYS A 52 -10.73 9.36 -12.02
CA LYS A 52 -10.14 8.18 -12.67
C LYS A 52 -9.57 8.59 -14.05
N PRO A 53 -8.28 8.95 -14.17
CA PRO A 53 -7.76 9.61 -15.36
C PRO A 53 -7.75 8.74 -16.61
N LEU A 54 -7.79 7.41 -16.51
CA LEU A 54 -7.66 6.50 -17.65
C LEU A 54 -8.95 5.74 -17.99
N VAL A 55 -10.04 6.05 -17.28
CA VAL A 55 -11.32 5.34 -17.41
C VAL A 55 -12.41 6.32 -17.86
N LYS A 56 -13.26 5.90 -18.82
CA LYS A 56 -14.29 6.78 -19.40
C LYS A 56 -15.62 6.76 -18.64
N SER A 57 -15.88 5.69 -17.89
CA SER A 57 -17.09 5.52 -17.09
C SER A 57 -16.79 5.63 -15.59
N PRO A 58 -17.59 6.36 -14.80
CA PRO A 58 -17.38 6.46 -13.35
C PRO A 58 -17.54 5.10 -12.63
N GLU A 59 -18.34 4.19 -13.19
CA GLU A 59 -18.62 2.86 -12.64
C GLU A 59 -17.51 1.84 -12.93
N GLU A 60 -16.63 2.12 -13.89
CA GLU A 60 -15.57 1.20 -14.27
C GLU A 60 -14.40 1.28 -13.27
N GLN A 61 -13.85 0.10 -12.95
CA GLN A 61 -12.76 -0.04 -12.00
C GLN A 61 -11.43 0.30 -12.66
N GLN A 62 -10.59 1.05 -11.97
CA GLN A 62 -9.27 1.44 -12.44
C GLN A 62 -8.19 0.65 -11.69
N ARG A 63 -7.62 -0.35 -12.37
CA ARG A 63 -6.55 -1.22 -11.85
C ARG A 63 -5.53 -1.46 -12.95
N LEU A 64 -4.76 -0.42 -13.26
CA LEU A 64 -3.92 -0.39 -14.47
C LEU A 64 -2.44 -0.35 -14.11
N ALA A 65 -1.66 -1.12 -14.86
CA ALA A 65 -0.22 -0.93 -14.91
C ALA A 65 0.12 0.12 -15.97
N VAL A 66 0.97 1.07 -15.61
CA VAL A 66 1.49 2.11 -16.49
C VAL A 66 2.94 1.80 -16.81
N ILE A 67 3.28 1.77 -18.09
CA ILE A 67 4.67 1.59 -18.55
C ILE A 67 4.97 2.71 -19.53
N ILE A 68 5.85 3.63 -19.12
CA ILE A 68 6.35 4.69 -20.00
C ILE A 68 7.78 4.31 -20.37
N PRO A 69 8.02 3.88 -21.62
CA PRO A 69 9.35 3.47 -22.05
C PRO A 69 10.32 4.65 -22.06
N PRO A 70 11.65 4.40 -22.06
CA PRO A 70 12.64 5.44 -22.26
C PRO A 70 12.34 6.21 -23.55
N ASN A 71 12.21 7.53 -23.45
CA ASN A 71 11.86 8.37 -24.59
C ASN A 71 12.63 9.69 -24.53
N LYS A 72 12.92 10.26 -25.70
CA LYS A 72 13.53 11.59 -25.85
C LYS A 72 12.68 12.69 -25.21
N THR A 73 11.35 12.54 -25.16
CA THR A 73 10.44 13.55 -24.60
C THR A 73 10.64 13.75 -23.10
N THR A 74 10.95 12.69 -22.34
CA THR A 74 11.24 12.76 -20.90
C THR A 74 12.73 12.95 -20.62
N ASN A 75 13.58 12.93 -21.65
CA ASN A 75 15.03 12.91 -21.56
C ASN A 75 15.57 11.92 -20.50
N HIS A 76 14.88 10.78 -20.37
CA HIS A 76 15.13 9.80 -19.31
C HIS A 76 15.51 8.45 -19.90
N SER A 77 16.63 7.90 -19.43
CA SER A 77 17.22 6.68 -19.98
C SER A 77 16.55 5.39 -19.48
N TYR A 78 15.72 5.48 -18.44
CA TYR A 78 15.10 4.33 -17.80
C TYR A 78 13.58 4.32 -18.01
N THR A 79 12.98 3.13 -17.95
CA THR A 79 11.52 2.98 -17.97
C THR A 79 10.92 3.57 -16.71
N VAL A 80 9.78 4.25 -16.83
CA VAL A 80 8.93 4.59 -15.68
C VAL A 80 7.84 3.54 -15.58
N HIS A 81 7.81 2.86 -14.45
CA HIS A 81 6.76 1.91 -14.10
C HIS A 81 5.73 2.59 -13.21
N GLY A 82 4.47 2.23 -13.36
CA GLY A 82 3.42 2.76 -12.51
C GLY A 82 2.28 1.79 -12.25
N LEU A 83 1.56 2.05 -11.17
CA LEU A 83 0.32 1.40 -10.80
C LEU A 83 -0.72 2.47 -10.51
N LEU A 84 -1.85 2.36 -11.17
CA LEU A 84 -2.99 3.25 -10.99
C LEU A 84 -4.16 2.44 -10.44
N LEU A 85 -4.55 2.76 -9.21
CA LEU A 85 -5.51 2.01 -8.42
C LEU A 85 -6.58 2.95 -7.89
N ASP A 86 -7.86 2.58 -7.96
CA ASP A 86 -8.95 3.38 -7.39
C ASP A 86 -9.40 2.87 -6.01
N GLU A 87 -10.49 3.47 -5.51
CA GLU A 87 -11.11 3.09 -4.25
C GLU A 87 -11.58 1.63 -4.20
N SER A 88 -11.76 0.94 -5.34
CA SER A 88 -12.28 -0.44 -5.38
C SER A 88 -11.32 -1.49 -4.79
N VAL A 89 -10.05 -1.12 -4.57
CA VAL A 89 -9.04 -1.97 -3.92
C VAL A 89 -8.66 -1.49 -2.52
N ASN A 90 -9.43 -0.56 -1.94
CA ASN A 90 -9.24 -0.03 -0.58
C ASN A 90 -7.88 0.65 -0.33
N VAL A 91 -7.27 1.25 -1.36
CA VAL A 91 -5.99 1.99 -1.24
C VAL A 91 -6.15 3.50 -1.38
N ALA A 92 -7.31 3.97 -1.84
CA ALA A 92 -7.64 5.37 -2.02
C ALA A 92 -8.76 5.79 -1.05
N PRO A 93 -8.81 7.07 -0.63
CA PRO A 93 -9.92 7.56 0.20
C PRO A 93 -11.26 7.41 -0.52
N HIS A 94 -12.26 6.84 0.17
CA HIS A 94 -13.64 6.90 -0.31
C HIS A 94 -14.21 8.28 -0.02
N LEU A 95 -14.48 9.07 -1.06
CA LEU A 95 -15.22 10.32 -0.91
C LEU A 95 -16.72 10.01 -0.73
N SER A 96 -17.35 10.68 0.23
CA SER A 96 -18.66 10.31 0.77
C SER A 96 -19.82 10.40 -0.23
N VAL A 97 -20.91 9.68 0.10
CA VAL A 97 -22.20 9.52 -0.59
C VAL A 97 -22.84 10.81 -1.16
N LYS A 98 -22.44 12.00 -0.71
CA LYS A 98 -23.00 13.27 -1.20
C LYS A 98 -22.53 13.65 -2.61
N GLU A 99 -21.38 13.14 -3.06
CA GLU A 99 -20.84 13.37 -4.41
C GLU A 99 -20.34 12.05 -5.01
N PRO A 100 -21.25 11.12 -5.37
CA PRO A 100 -20.90 9.76 -5.81
C PRO A 100 -20.13 9.71 -7.13
N ARG A 101 -19.92 10.85 -7.80
CA ARG A 101 -19.22 10.95 -9.07
C ARG A 101 -17.72 11.21 -8.92
N ILE A 102 -17.26 11.61 -7.74
CA ILE A 102 -15.87 12.03 -7.53
C ILE A 102 -15.16 10.95 -6.72
N GLY A 103 -14.72 9.88 -7.39
CA GLY A 103 -13.82 8.88 -6.82
C GLY A 103 -12.40 9.42 -6.62
N CYS A 104 -11.55 8.66 -5.92
CA CYS A 104 -10.13 8.97 -5.78
C CYS A 104 -9.31 7.79 -6.31
N SER A 105 -8.20 8.11 -6.96
CA SER A 105 -7.23 7.10 -7.36
C SER A 105 -5.84 7.41 -6.82
N VAL A 106 -5.06 6.35 -6.59
CA VAL A 106 -3.65 6.41 -6.24
C VAL A 106 -2.85 6.03 -7.47
N LEU A 107 -1.98 6.94 -7.91
CA LEU A 107 -0.98 6.69 -8.93
C LEU A 107 0.38 6.57 -8.24
N HIS A 108 0.97 5.38 -8.27
CA HIS A 108 2.34 5.16 -7.84
C HIS A 108 3.23 5.06 -9.08
N LEU A 109 4.20 5.97 -9.22
CA LEU A 109 5.21 5.95 -10.27
C LEU A 109 6.58 5.65 -9.68
N SER A 110 7.39 4.88 -10.39
CA SER A 110 8.74 4.49 -9.98
C SER A 110 9.67 4.43 -11.19
N THR A 111 10.90 4.93 -11.02
CA THR A 111 11.96 4.78 -12.02
C THR A 111 13.33 4.74 -11.38
N VAL A 112 14.36 4.37 -12.15
CA VAL A 112 15.75 4.47 -11.73
C VAL A 112 16.28 5.83 -12.15
N VAL A 113 17.06 6.46 -11.27
CA VAL A 113 17.78 7.72 -11.54
C VAL A 113 19.21 7.60 -11.07
N ASP A 114 20.11 8.35 -11.71
CA ASP A 114 21.48 8.52 -11.23
C ASP A 114 21.50 9.60 -10.14
N ALA A 115 22.15 9.31 -9.02
CA ALA A 115 22.29 10.24 -7.90
C ALA A 115 23.38 11.27 -8.17
N ASN A 116 23.26 12.45 -7.56
CA ASN A 116 24.33 13.45 -7.56
C ASN A 116 25.54 12.98 -6.72
N ALA A 117 26.59 13.81 -6.65
CA ALA A 117 27.82 13.48 -5.90
C ALA A 117 27.58 13.22 -4.41
N ASP A 118 26.52 13.80 -3.84
CA ASP A 118 26.12 13.66 -2.43
C ASP A 118 25.16 12.48 -2.20
N GLY A 119 24.76 11.77 -3.27
CA GLY A 119 23.87 10.61 -3.17
C GLY A 119 22.39 10.94 -3.11
N ASP A 120 22.02 12.18 -3.35
CA ASP A 120 20.65 12.66 -3.37
C ASP A 120 20.10 12.76 -4.79
N VAL A 121 18.78 12.86 -4.88
CA VAL A 121 18.05 13.11 -6.13
C VAL A 121 17.39 14.47 -5.96
N GLU A 122 17.89 15.47 -6.69
CA GLU A 122 17.43 16.86 -6.56
C GLU A 122 16.17 17.16 -7.38
N ASP A 123 15.89 16.37 -8.42
CA ASP A 123 14.84 16.66 -9.39
C ASP A 123 13.89 15.47 -9.57
N ASP A 124 12.59 15.73 -9.38
CA ASP A 124 11.51 14.78 -9.63
C ASP A 124 10.75 15.06 -10.94
N SER A 125 11.28 15.97 -11.77
CA SER A 125 10.72 16.35 -13.06
C SER A 125 10.34 15.16 -13.92
N VAL A 126 11.16 14.10 -13.95
CA VAL A 126 10.88 12.89 -14.72
C VAL A 126 9.55 12.22 -14.32
N LEU A 127 9.27 12.10 -13.02
CA LEU A 127 8.03 11.50 -12.53
C LEU A 127 6.85 12.47 -12.64
N LYS A 128 7.11 13.77 -12.55
CA LYS A 128 6.10 14.80 -12.82
C LYS A 128 5.67 14.81 -14.29
N THR A 129 6.61 14.77 -15.23
CA THR A 129 6.32 14.66 -16.66
C THR A 129 5.59 13.35 -16.96
N ALA A 130 5.98 12.25 -16.31
CA ALA A 130 5.26 10.98 -16.43
C ALA A 130 3.80 11.08 -15.95
N LEU A 131 3.56 11.76 -14.82
CA LEU A 131 2.20 12.05 -14.35
C LEU A 131 1.41 12.87 -15.37
N GLU A 132 1.99 13.94 -15.92
CA GLU A 132 1.35 14.78 -16.93
C GLU A 132 0.98 13.96 -18.18
N VAL A 133 1.86 13.04 -18.61
CA VAL A 133 1.55 12.10 -19.71
C VAL A 133 0.33 11.25 -19.36
N VAL A 134 0.23 10.72 -18.13
CA VAL A 134 -0.93 9.91 -17.70
C VAL A 134 -2.21 10.73 -17.67
N LEU A 135 -2.18 11.93 -17.08
CA LEU A 135 -3.36 12.80 -16.97
C LEU A 135 -3.86 13.29 -18.34
N ASN A 136 -2.95 13.51 -19.29
CA ASN A 136 -3.29 14.04 -20.62
C ASN A 136 -3.81 12.98 -21.61
N GLN A 137 -3.79 11.69 -21.26
CA GLN A 137 -4.22 10.60 -22.17
C GLN A 137 -5.72 10.61 -22.48
N ASN A 138 -6.54 11.17 -21.58
CA ASN A 138 -8.00 11.18 -21.70
C ASN A 138 -8.60 12.59 -21.93
N ILE A 139 -7.80 13.55 -22.41
CA ILE A 139 -8.34 14.82 -22.88
C ILE A 139 -9.03 14.57 -24.23
N ASP A 140 -10.26 14.06 -24.18
CA ASP A 140 -11.17 14.12 -25.32
C ASP A 140 -11.41 15.61 -25.62
N THR A 141 -10.87 16.06 -26.75
CA THR A 141 -10.79 17.46 -27.23
C THR A 141 -12.14 18.16 -27.44
N ASN A 142 -13.27 17.54 -27.06
CA ASN A 142 -14.63 18.01 -27.34
C ASN A 142 -15.57 18.07 -26.13
N ALA A 143 -15.11 17.78 -24.91
CA ALA A 143 -15.96 17.90 -23.72
C ALA A 143 -15.64 19.18 -22.94
N ASN A 144 -16.61 20.11 -22.88
CA ASN A 144 -16.68 21.16 -21.87
C ASN A 144 -16.80 20.49 -20.49
N ASN A 145 -15.71 20.01 -19.89
CA ASN A 145 -15.80 19.25 -18.64
C ASN A 145 -14.82 19.78 -17.60
N ASP A 146 -15.41 20.34 -16.55
CA ASP A 146 -14.85 20.65 -15.23
C ASP A 146 -14.50 19.36 -14.43
N ASP A 147 -14.40 18.21 -15.12
CA ASP A 147 -14.28 16.85 -14.56
C ASP A 147 -12.94 16.20 -14.95
N THR A 148 -11.92 17.02 -15.15
CA THR A 148 -10.56 16.54 -15.43
C THR A 148 -9.96 15.97 -14.15
N SER A 149 -9.39 14.77 -14.24
CA SER A 149 -8.68 14.18 -13.11
C SER A 149 -7.51 15.08 -12.68
N GLN A 150 -7.43 15.38 -11.38
CA GLN A 150 -6.47 16.33 -10.84
C GLN A 150 -5.69 15.71 -9.68
N GLU A 151 -4.38 15.95 -9.63
CA GLU A 151 -3.59 15.59 -8.45
C GLU A 151 -3.95 16.51 -7.27
N ILE A 152 -4.35 15.90 -6.15
CA ILE A 152 -4.70 16.61 -4.91
C ILE A 152 -3.62 16.49 -3.83
N PHE A 153 -2.79 15.46 -3.91
CA PHE A 153 -1.67 15.25 -2.99
C PHE A 153 -0.58 14.44 -3.69
N HIS A 154 0.68 14.69 -3.34
CA HIS A 154 1.76 13.78 -3.70
C HIS A 154 2.86 13.75 -2.65
N ILE A 155 3.61 12.66 -2.67
CA ILE A 155 4.90 12.55 -2.01
C ILE A 155 5.91 11.95 -2.98
N THR A 156 7.10 12.54 -3.01
CA THR A 156 8.23 12.02 -3.76
C THR A 156 9.35 11.66 -2.79
N PHE A 157 9.97 10.51 -2.99
CA PHE A 157 11.14 10.09 -2.24
C PHE A 157 12.02 9.19 -3.09
N SER A 158 13.30 9.12 -2.74
CA SER A 158 14.26 8.26 -3.43
C SER A 158 14.89 7.26 -2.47
N ILE A 159 15.21 6.09 -2.99
CA ILE A 159 15.80 5.00 -2.22
C ILE A 159 17.11 4.58 -2.90
N PRO A 160 18.19 4.34 -2.13
CA PRO A 160 19.41 3.72 -2.64
C PRO A 160 19.14 2.42 -3.41
N LEU A 161 19.65 2.34 -4.64
CA LEU A 161 19.70 1.10 -5.41
C LEU A 161 21.15 0.59 -5.36
N PRO A 162 21.43 -0.57 -4.73
CA PRO A 162 22.78 -1.11 -4.73
C PRO A 162 23.24 -1.33 -6.17
N ASP A 163 24.51 -1.02 -6.44
CA ASP A 163 25.06 -1.23 -7.77
C ASP A 163 25.02 -2.72 -8.11
N GLU A 164 24.29 -3.07 -9.17
CA GLU A 164 24.43 -4.37 -9.83
C GLU A 164 25.78 -4.44 -10.52
N ASP A 165 26.87 -4.51 -9.76
CA ASP A 165 28.11 -5.02 -10.29
C ASP A 165 27.82 -6.46 -10.71
N GLN A 166 27.62 -6.68 -12.01
CA GLN A 166 27.44 -7.99 -12.64
C GLN A 166 28.61 -8.96 -12.39
N ASN A 167 29.69 -8.46 -11.77
CA ASN A 167 30.84 -9.21 -11.30
C ASN A 167 30.84 -9.46 -9.78
N ALA A 168 29.73 -9.26 -9.07
CA ALA A 168 29.58 -9.66 -7.67
C ALA A 168 29.33 -11.17 -7.47
N THR A 169 29.72 -11.99 -8.44
CA THR A 169 30.38 -13.27 -8.11
C THR A 169 31.71 -12.92 -7.42
N ASP A 170 31.76 -13.06 -6.10
CA ASP A 170 33.02 -13.21 -5.35
C ASP A 170 33.92 -11.98 -5.12
N SER A 171 33.38 -10.76 -5.06
CA SER A 171 34.15 -9.62 -4.51
C SER A 171 34.06 -9.53 -2.98
N SER A 172 34.71 -10.49 -2.31
CA SER A 172 35.67 -10.27 -1.21
C SER A 172 35.24 -9.47 0.04
N LEU A 173 34.06 -9.72 0.59
CA LEU A 173 33.93 -9.84 2.04
C LEU A 173 33.40 -11.26 2.26
N ALA A 174 34.18 -12.11 2.93
CA ALA A 174 33.69 -13.41 3.36
C ALA A 174 32.48 -13.16 4.27
N THR A 175 31.28 -13.16 3.70
CA THR A 175 30.04 -13.02 4.47
C THR A 175 30.07 -14.11 5.52
N PRO A 176 29.95 -13.77 6.81
CA PRO A 176 29.96 -14.75 7.87
C PRO A 176 29.02 -15.89 7.55
N LYS A 177 29.45 -17.13 7.82
CA LYS A 177 28.59 -18.30 7.63
C LYS A 177 27.28 -18.08 8.40
N GLY A 178 26.15 -18.26 7.73
CA GLY A 178 24.83 -18.05 8.31
C GLY A 178 24.23 -16.66 8.09
N LEU A 179 25.01 -15.67 7.62
CA LEU A 179 24.48 -14.36 7.24
C LEU A 179 24.00 -14.35 5.80
N HIS A 180 22.73 -14.01 5.58
CA HIS A 180 22.11 -13.89 4.27
C HIS A 180 21.61 -12.47 4.05
N LEU A 181 22.00 -11.86 2.94
CA LEU A 181 21.62 -10.48 2.60
C LEU A 181 20.56 -10.48 1.52
N VAL A 182 19.50 -9.71 1.74
CA VAL A 182 18.43 -9.47 0.77
C VAL A 182 18.71 -8.16 0.06
N ARG A 183 18.91 -8.23 -1.25
CA ARG A 183 19.18 -7.06 -2.09
C ARG A 183 17.89 -6.46 -2.61
N ARG A 184 17.90 -5.14 -2.72
CA ARG A 184 16.81 -4.41 -3.36
C ARG A 184 17.03 -4.44 -4.87
N SER A 185 16.06 -4.93 -5.61
CA SER A 185 16.09 -4.92 -7.07
C SER A 185 15.66 -3.55 -7.62
N ALA A 186 15.96 -3.33 -8.90
CA ALA A 186 15.38 -2.25 -9.68
C ALA A 186 13.83 -2.32 -9.64
N PRO A 187 13.13 -1.18 -9.80
CA PRO A 187 11.68 -1.17 -9.84
C PRO A 187 11.17 -2.02 -11.02
N GLY A 188 10.18 -2.86 -10.74
CA GLY A 188 9.47 -3.66 -11.72
C GLY A 188 7.99 -3.77 -11.32
N LEU A 189 7.16 -4.23 -12.25
CA LEU A 189 5.74 -4.50 -11.97
C LEU A 189 5.54 -5.86 -11.30
N VAL A 190 6.47 -6.79 -11.53
CA VAL A 190 6.46 -8.16 -11.00
C VAL A 190 7.51 -8.32 -9.90
N LEU A 191 7.35 -9.36 -9.08
CA LEU A 191 8.19 -9.63 -7.91
C LEU A 191 9.18 -10.78 -8.12
N ASP A 192 9.45 -11.15 -9.38
CA ASP A 192 10.25 -12.33 -9.75
C ASP A 192 11.63 -12.33 -9.08
N THR A 193 12.35 -11.20 -9.12
CA THR A 193 13.68 -11.08 -8.50
C THR A 193 13.65 -11.26 -6.97
N ALA A 194 12.57 -10.82 -6.31
CA ALA A 194 12.42 -11.04 -4.87
C ALA A 194 12.14 -12.53 -4.57
N PHE A 195 11.32 -13.17 -5.39
CA PHE A 195 11.01 -14.60 -5.29
C PHE A 195 12.25 -15.47 -5.51
N GLU A 196 13.03 -15.18 -6.56
CA GLU A 196 14.28 -15.89 -6.85
C GLU A 196 15.31 -15.73 -5.72
N GLN A 197 15.46 -14.52 -5.16
CA GLN A 197 16.32 -14.29 -4.00
C GLN A 197 15.86 -15.08 -2.77
N ALA A 198 14.56 -15.06 -2.47
CA ALA A 198 14.00 -15.81 -1.36
C ALA A 198 14.22 -17.32 -1.52
N LYS A 199 13.97 -17.85 -2.72
CA LYS A 199 14.23 -19.26 -3.07
C LYS A 199 15.71 -19.62 -2.92
N GLY A 200 16.61 -18.76 -3.39
CA GLY A 200 18.05 -18.95 -3.29
C GLY A 200 18.55 -18.96 -1.84
N ILE A 201 18.05 -18.05 -0.99
CA ILE A 201 18.37 -18.03 0.44
C ILE A 201 17.79 -19.26 1.14
N PHE A 202 16.55 -19.63 0.84
CA PHE A 202 15.90 -20.81 1.41
C PHE A 202 16.67 -22.09 1.09
N GLY A 203 17.11 -22.28 -0.16
CA GLY A 203 17.91 -23.46 -0.54
C GLY A 203 19.26 -23.55 0.18
N LYS A 204 19.83 -22.42 0.62
CA LYS A 204 21.06 -22.40 1.44
C LYS A 204 20.81 -22.77 2.90
N ILE A 205 19.65 -22.41 3.45
CA ILE A 205 19.26 -22.70 4.84
C ILE A 205 18.73 -24.14 4.96
N CYS A 206 17.88 -24.55 4.01
CA CYS A 206 17.14 -25.81 4.01
C CYS A 206 17.36 -26.57 2.68
N PRO A 207 18.56 -27.14 2.42
CA PRO A 207 18.90 -27.71 1.11
C PRO A 207 18.08 -28.95 0.72
N SER A 208 17.48 -29.64 1.68
CA SER A 208 16.67 -30.85 1.47
C SER A 208 15.17 -30.59 1.46
N LYS A 209 14.74 -29.34 1.62
CA LYS A 209 13.33 -28.96 1.62
C LYS A 209 13.00 -28.24 0.33
N GLU A 210 11.79 -28.45 -0.17
CA GLU A 210 11.27 -27.71 -1.30
C GLU A 210 10.68 -26.37 -0.81
N PHE A 211 10.81 -25.34 -1.65
CA PHE A 211 10.42 -23.97 -1.34
C PHE A 211 8.90 -23.81 -1.47
N LEU A 212 8.25 -23.30 -0.41
CA LEU A 212 6.79 -23.02 -0.35
C LEU A 212 5.85 -24.25 -0.43
N VAL A 213 6.31 -25.45 -0.07
CA VAL A 213 5.50 -26.69 -0.10
C VAL A 213 4.26 -26.62 0.80
N LEU A 214 4.35 -25.96 1.96
CA LEU A 214 3.22 -25.84 2.88
C LEU A 214 2.02 -25.11 2.25
N ASP A 215 2.27 -24.21 1.30
CA ASP A 215 1.22 -23.51 0.56
C ASP A 215 0.48 -24.48 -0.35
N GLN A 216 1.18 -25.45 -0.96
CA GLN A 216 0.58 -26.46 -1.82
C GLN A 216 -0.19 -27.51 -1.02
N GLU A 217 0.32 -27.95 0.13
CA GLU A 217 -0.40 -28.91 1.00
C GLU A 217 -1.64 -28.27 1.63
N ILE A 218 -1.57 -26.99 2.03
CA ILE A 218 -2.73 -26.24 2.53
C ILE A 218 -3.71 -25.96 1.39
N ASP A 219 -3.26 -25.52 0.21
CA ASP A 219 -4.14 -25.34 -0.97
C ASP A 219 -4.80 -26.65 -1.37
N THR A 220 -4.07 -27.77 -1.31
CA THR A 220 -4.63 -29.09 -1.59
C THR A 220 -5.64 -29.48 -0.51
N MET A 221 -5.34 -29.27 0.77
CA MET A 221 -6.26 -29.56 1.86
C MET A 221 -7.50 -28.65 1.85
N VAL A 222 -7.37 -27.39 1.46
CA VAL A 222 -8.46 -26.43 1.28
C VAL A 222 -9.31 -26.84 0.08
N LYS A 223 -8.70 -27.17 -1.06
CA LYS A 223 -9.42 -27.72 -2.23
C LYS A 223 -10.12 -29.05 -1.90
N GLU A 224 -9.52 -29.90 -1.08
CA GLU A 224 -10.11 -31.17 -0.63
C GLU A 224 -11.24 -30.97 0.40
N ARG A 225 -11.15 -29.97 1.29
CA ARG A 225 -12.20 -29.66 2.28
C ARG A 225 -13.36 -28.84 1.73
N PHE A 226 -13.09 -27.90 0.84
CA PHE A 226 -14.08 -26.94 0.34
C PHE A 226 -14.55 -27.27 -1.09
N GLY A 227 -13.91 -28.24 -1.76
CA GLY A 227 -14.20 -28.61 -3.14
C GLY A 227 -13.71 -27.55 -4.12
N ASP A 228 -13.39 -27.97 -5.34
CA ASP A 228 -13.27 -27.07 -6.49
C ASP A 228 -14.70 -26.62 -6.86
N ARG A 229 -15.28 -25.71 -6.07
CA ARG A 229 -16.60 -25.12 -6.31
C ARG A 229 -16.50 -24.08 -7.42
N THR A 230 -16.09 -24.52 -8.61
CA THR A 230 -16.20 -23.73 -9.84
C THR A 230 -17.56 -23.88 -10.50
N ASP A 231 -18.43 -24.77 -10.03
CA ASP A 231 -19.79 -24.92 -10.55
C ASP A 231 -20.83 -24.81 -9.41
N GLU A 232 -21.60 -23.71 -9.48
CA GLU A 232 -23.04 -23.68 -9.21
C GLU A 232 -23.53 -24.19 -7.85
N ASP A 233 -23.27 -23.46 -6.77
CA ASP A 233 -24.38 -23.06 -5.89
C ASP A 233 -23.97 -21.94 -4.92
N ASP A 234 -24.81 -20.92 -4.94
CA ASP A 234 -24.70 -19.61 -4.31
C ASP A 234 -24.94 -19.67 -2.79
N ASP A 235 -24.24 -20.59 -2.11
CA ASP A 235 -24.35 -20.79 -0.67
C ASP A 235 -23.86 -19.57 0.10
N GLU A 236 -22.79 -18.90 -0.37
CA GLU A 236 -22.25 -17.71 0.29
C GLU A 236 -23.21 -16.51 0.22
N LYS A 237 -23.86 -16.28 -0.93
CA LYS A 237 -24.86 -15.19 -1.02
C LYS A 237 -26.08 -15.49 -0.17
N ARG A 238 -26.56 -16.75 -0.13
CA ARG A 238 -27.66 -17.14 0.78
C ARG A 238 -27.31 -16.94 2.25
N VAL A 239 -26.08 -17.24 2.65
CA VAL A 239 -25.62 -17.04 4.04
C VAL A 239 -25.51 -15.55 4.37
N LEU A 240 -25.00 -14.73 3.44
CA LEU A 240 -24.87 -13.29 3.64
C LEU A 240 -26.21 -12.56 3.60
N GLU A 241 -27.14 -12.96 2.73
CA GLU A 241 -28.51 -12.45 2.71
C GLU A 241 -29.26 -12.84 3.99
N SER A 242 -29.11 -14.07 4.49
CA SER A 242 -29.71 -14.49 5.77
C SER A 242 -29.13 -13.75 6.98
N ALA A 243 -27.87 -13.32 6.92
CA ALA A 243 -27.25 -12.52 7.98
C ALA A 243 -27.73 -11.05 7.93
N MET A 244 -28.00 -10.50 6.73
CA MET A 244 -28.59 -9.18 6.58
C MET A 244 -30.05 -9.13 7.05
N ASP A 245 -30.86 -10.15 6.73
CA ASP A 245 -32.26 -10.22 7.17
C ASP A 245 -32.40 -10.25 8.70
N MET A 246 -31.45 -10.85 9.43
CA MET A 246 -31.45 -10.83 10.91
C MET A 246 -31.13 -9.44 11.47
N ILE A 247 -30.26 -8.68 10.83
CA ILE A 247 -29.86 -7.34 11.28
C ILE A 247 -30.96 -6.31 10.99
N GLU A 248 -31.71 -6.45 9.90
CA GLU A 248 -32.89 -5.61 9.63
C GLU A 248 -34.05 -5.91 10.58
N LYS A 249 -34.29 -7.19 10.90
CA LYS A 249 -35.35 -7.57 11.86
C LYS A 249 -35.11 -7.04 13.27
N GLU A 250 -33.86 -7.00 13.72
CA GLU A 250 -33.50 -6.40 15.01
C GLU A 250 -33.66 -4.87 15.04
N GLN A 251 -33.68 -4.19 13.89
CA GLN A 251 -33.94 -2.74 13.84
C GLN A 251 -35.44 -2.39 13.82
N ASP A 252 -36.29 -3.31 13.36
CA ASP A 252 -37.74 -3.13 13.36
C ASP A 252 -38.38 -3.55 14.70
N GLU A 253 -37.88 -4.59 15.37
CA GLU A 253 -38.40 -5.00 16.70
C GLU A 253 -38.06 -3.99 17.83
N VAL A 254 -37.09 -3.09 17.63
CA VAL A 254 -36.75 -2.04 18.61
C VAL A 254 -37.68 -0.80 18.51
N LYS A 255 -38.49 -0.69 17.46
CA LYS A 255 -39.43 0.44 17.29
C LYS A 255 -40.83 0.20 17.86
N ASP A 256 -41.24 -1.06 18.05
CA ASP A 256 -42.61 -1.37 18.49
C ASP A 256 -42.79 -1.56 20.02
N ASP A 257 -41.71 -1.55 20.81
CA ASP A 257 -41.78 -1.70 22.28
C ASP A 257 -41.76 -0.37 23.08
N LYS A 258 -42.01 0.77 22.42
CA LYS A 258 -42.16 2.09 23.09
C LYS A 258 -43.53 2.75 22.91
N SER A 259 -44.59 1.98 22.68
CA SER A 259 -45.97 2.44 22.82
C SER A 259 -46.73 1.59 23.84
N GLY A 260 -46.61 1.91 25.14
CA GLY A 260 -47.39 1.20 26.14
C GLY A 260 -47.00 1.45 27.59
N ALA A 261 -47.01 2.70 28.06
CA ALA A 261 -47.19 3.00 29.48
C ALA A 261 -47.59 4.48 29.69
N GLU A 262 -48.87 4.79 29.51
CA GLU A 262 -49.51 5.89 30.25
C GLU A 262 -50.43 5.26 31.30
N GLU A 263 -50.18 5.51 32.59
CA GLU A 263 -51.27 5.97 33.47
C GLU A 263 -50.77 6.66 34.76
N SER A 264 -51.39 7.81 35.03
CA SER A 264 -51.70 8.43 36.33
C SER A 264 -50.68 9.31 37.08
N GLN A 265 -50.91 10.63 37.02
CA GLN A 265 -51.35 11.54 38.11
C GLN A 265 -51.18 13.01 37.66
N LYS A 266 -52.23 13.73 37.23
CA LYS A 266 -53.21 14.57 37.99
C LYS A 266 -52.58 15.62 38.94
N THR A 267 -52.60 16.89 38.50
CA THR A 267 -53.00 18.15 39.20
C THR A 267 -52.72 19.33 38.24
N THR A 268 -53.70 19.89 37.54
CA THR A 268 -54.40 21.18 37.86
C THR A 268 -53.48 22.32 38.30
N ASP A 269 -53.24 23.33 37.44
CA ASP A 269 -53.89 24.65 37.58
C ASP A 269 -53.59 25.62 36.40
N THR A 270 -54.67 25.94 35.68
CA THR A 270 -55.19 27.27 35.29
C THR A 270 -54.26 28.44 34.89
N ALA A 271 -54.33 28.75 33.59
CA ALA A 271 -54.41 30.05 32.88
C ALA A 271 -53.83 31.34 33.49
N GLU A 272 -53.05 32.08 32.69
CA GLU A 272 -53.50 33.33 32.04
C GLU A 272 -52.42 33.92 31.10
N GLU A 273 -52.81 34.20 29.86
CA GLU A 273 -52.25 35.26 29.00
C GLU A 273 -52.48 36.64 29.69
N PRO A 274 -51.80 37.77 29.32
CA PRO A 274 -51.74 38.23 27.93
C PRO A 274 -50.49 39.03 27.49
N SER A 275 -50.50 39.29 26.19
CA SER A 275 -49.77 40.31 25.42
C SER A 275 -49.48 41.64 26.12
N ALA A 276 -48.24 42.12 25.96
CA ALA A 276 -47.88 43.46 25.45
C ALA A 276 -46.39 43.48 25.08
#